data_AF-A0A0F8WG05-F1
#
_entry.id   AF-A0A0F8WG05-F1
#
_cell.length_a   1.000
_cell.length_b   1.000
_cell.length_c   1.000
_cell.angle_alpha   90.00
_cell.angle_beta   90.00
_cell.angle_gamma   90.00
#
_symmetry.space_group_name_H-M   'P 1'
#
loop_
_entity.id
_entity.type
_entity.pdbx_description
1 polymer ?
#
loop_
_entity_poly.entity_id
_entity_poly.type
_entity_poly.pdbx_seq_one_letter_code
_entity_poly.pdbx_strand_id
1 'polypeptide(L)'
;MAVEAFIAGYRVLYTAPTAEQVGAFWSEVTNALAPLVNIGYLKKNESENFIELPGTIQRIKAKTAWNADSLRGDWADLLIMDEYQLTNEDAWGVVGMPMLMDRNGVALFIYTPPSLRSTGISKARDPRHAAKLFKYAETHEGWQAFHFT
;
A
#
# COMPACT_ATOMS: atom_id res chain seq x y z
N MET A 1 2.93 -6.79 9.85
CA MET A 1 2.99 -5.33 9.69
C MET A 1 1.64 -4.64 9.43
N ALA A 2 0.92 -4.90 8.33
CA ALA A 2 -0.31 -4.15 8.02
C ALA A 2 -1.40 -4.30 9.10
N VAL A 3 -1.69 -5.54 9.51
CA VAL A 3 -2.65 -5.84 10.59
C VAL A 3 -2.19 -5.29 11.94
N GLU A 4 -0.88 -5.34 12.24
CA GLU A 4 -0.32 -4.81 13.48
C GLU A 4 -0.45 -3.29 13.55
N ALA A 5 -0.12 -2.57 12.46
CA ALA A 5 -0.31 -1.12 12.37
C ALA A 5 -1.79 -0.75 12.50
N PHE A 6 -2.68 -1.51 11.86
CA PHE A 6 -4.11 -1.34 12.05
C PHE A 6 -4.49 -1.51 13.52
N ILE A 7 -4.12 -2.61 14.19
CA ILE A 7 -4.43 -2.84 15.61
C ILE A 7 -3.86 -1.73 16.53
N ALA A 8 -2.71 -1.15 16.16
CA ALA A 8 -2.08 -0.04 16.88
C ALA A 8 -2.82 1.31 16.74
N GLY A 9 -3.92 1.37 15.98
CA GLY A 9 -4.75 2.58 15.84
C GLY A 9 -4.61 3.31 14.50
N TYR A 10 -3.72 2.85 13.62
CA TYR A 10 -3.43 3.55 12.37
C TYR A 10 -4.44 3.24 11.27
N ARG A 11 -4.54 4.18 10.33
CA ARG A 11 -5.19 3.95 9.04
C ARG A 11 -4.19 3.41 8.03
N VAL A 12 -4.42 2.19 7.57
CA VAL A 12 -3.54 1.45 6.66
C VAL A 12 -4.18 1.39 5.29
N LEU A 13 -3.44 1.79 4.27
CA LEU A 13 -3.83 1.66 2.88
C LEU A 13 -2.83 0.77 2.15
N TYR A 14 -3.26 -0.43 1.79
CA TYR A 14 -2.54 -1.32 0.91
C TYR A 14 -2.94 -1.09 -0.53
N THR A 15 -1.94 -1.04 -1.41
CA THR A 15 -2.14 -0.88 -2.84
C THR A 15 -1.28 -1.84 -3.63
N ALA A 16 -1.86 -2.35 -4.72
CA ALA A 16 -1.15 -3.15 -5.72
C ALA A 16 -1.65 -2.80 -7.14
N PRO A 17 -0.89 -3.11 -8.21
CA PRO A 17 -1.27 -2.79 -9.58
C PRO A 17 -2.53 -3.53 -10.07
N THR A 18 -2.79 -4.74 -9.56
CA THR A 18 -3.88 -5.62 -10.05
C THR A 18 -4.88 -6.00 -8.97
N ALA A 19 -6.12 -6.27 -9.39
CA ALA A 19 -7.18 -6.72 -8.48
C ALA A 19 -6.88 -8.10 -7.86
N GLU A 20 -6.17 -8.97 -8.55
CA GLU A 20 -5.78 -10.30 -8.05
C GLU A 20 -4.84 -10.18 -6.84
N GLN A 21 -3.83 -9.31 -6.92
CA GLN A 21 -2.92 -9.01 -5.81
C GLN A 21 -3.64 -8.38 -4.62
N VAL A 22 -4.57 -7.46 -4.91
CA VAL A 22 -5.45 -6.88 -3.88
C VAL A 22 -6.26 -7.97 -3.20
N GLY A 23 -6.83 -8.92 -3.96
CA GLY A 23 -7.61 -10.04 -3.44
C GLY A 23 -6.79 -10.99 -2.57
N ALA A 24 -5.53 -11.27 -2.94
CA ALA A 24 -4.63 -12.08 -2.14
C ALA A 24 -4.35 -11.44 -0.78
N PHE A 25 -3.95 -10.17 -0.76
CA PHE A 25 -3.76 -9.41 0.48
C PHE A 25 -5.06 -9.32 1.31
N TRP A 26 -6.19 -9.05 0.65
CA TRP A 26 -7.48 -8.93 1.32
C TRP A 26 -7.92 -10.23 2.00
N SER A 27 -7.66 -11.38 1.37
CA SER A 27 -7.93 -12.69 1.96
C SER A 27 -7.11 -12.90 3.24
N GLU A 28 -5.83 -12.54 3.24
CA GLU A 28 -4.98 -12.63 4.43
C GLU A 28 -5.46 -11.71 5.57
N VAL A 29 -5.80 -10.46 5.26
CA VAL A 29 -6.30 -9.49 6.25
C VAL A 29 -7.62 -9.94 6.86
N THR A 30 -8.56 -10.39 6.04
CA THR A 30 -9.88 -10.83 6.51
C THR A 30 -9.78 -12.09 7.36
N ASN A 31 -8.90 -13.03 7.02
CA ASN A 31 -8.62 -14.21 7.83
C ASN A 31 -7.99 -13.83 9.18
N ALA A 32 -6.98 -12.97 9.18
CA ALA A 32 -6.30 -12.54 10.40
C ALA A 32 -7.22 -11.79 11.37
N LEU A 33 -8.15 -10.98 10.85
CA LEU A 33 -9.08 -10.18 11.64
C LEU A 33 -10.45 -10.84 11.87
N ALA A 34 -10.66 -12.06 11.34
CA ALA A 34 -11.93 -12.78 11.44
C ALA A 34 -12.48 -12.90 12.88
N PRO A 35 -11.68 -13.21 13.91
CA PRO A 35 -12.20 -13.29 15.29
C PRO A 35 -12.86 -11.99 15.76
N LEU A 36 -12.26 -10.83 15.43
CA LEU A 36 -12.76 -9.51 15.84
C LEU A 36 -13.96 -9.05 15.02
N VAL A 37 -14.01 -9.44 13.73
CA VAL A 37 -15.18 -9.19 12.87
C VAL A 37 -16.37 -10.04 13.33
N ASN A 38 -16.14 -11.32 13.65
CA ASN A 38 -17.20 -12.27 14.00
C ASN A 38 -17.94 -11.90 15.30
N ILE A 39 -17.25 -11.27 16.26
CA ILE A 39 -17.88 -10.77 17.49
C ILE A 39 -18.48 -9.36 17.33
N GLY A 40 -18.43 -8.78 16.13
CA GLY A 40 -18.95 -7.44 15.84
C GLY A 40 -18.11 -6.29 16.38
N TYR A 41 -16.87 -6.54 16.85
CA TYR A 41 -15.96 -5.50 17.31
C TYR A 41 -15.44 -4.65 16.14
N LEU A 42 -15.14 -5.31 15.01
CA LEU A 42 -14.75 -4.65 13.77
C LEU A 42 -15.87 -4.79 12.73
N LYS A 43 -16.01 -3.77 11.88
CA LYS A 43 -16.93 -3.80 10.75
C LYS A 43 -16.15 -4.03 9.45
N LYS A 44 -16.57 -5.03 8.70
CA LYS A 44 -16.00 -5.37 7.39
C LYS A 44 -16.92 -4.90 6.26
N ASN A 45 -16.31 -4.37 5.20
CA ASN A 45 -16.96 -4.10 3.92
C ASN A 45 -16.20 -4.82 2.80
N GLU A 46 -16.85 -5.82 2.20
CA GLU A 46 -16.29 -6.63 1.11
C GLU A 46 -16.26 -5.88 -0.23
N SER A 47 -17.26 -5.03 -0.51
CA SER A 47 -17.33 -4.35 -1.80
C SER A 47 -16.22 -3.30 -1.97
N GLU A 48 -15.83 -2.65 -0.87
CA GLU A 48 -14.78 -1.63 -0.86
C GLU A 48 -13.46 -2.11 -0.26
N ASN A 49 -13.36 -3.41 0.08
CA ASN A 49 -12.19 -4.06 0.66
C ASN A 49 -11.59 -3.31 1.86
N PHE A 50 -12.41 -3.04 2.88
CA PHE A 50 -11.90 -2.44 4.12
C PHE A 50 -12.49 -3.06 5.39
N ILE A 51 -11.71 -3.02 6.47
CA ILE A 51 -12.14 -3.29 7.84
C ILE A 51 -11.90 -2.03 8.67
N GLU A 52 -12.90 -1.60 9.44
CA GLU A 52 -12.85 -0.41 10.29
C GLU A 52 -13.23 -0.73 11.73
N LEU A 53 -12.72 0.07 12.66
CA LEU A 53 -13.28 0.15 14.02
C LEU A 53 -14.40 1.20 14.01
N PRO A 54 -15.67 0.80 14.21
CA PRO A 54 -16.80 1.73 14.15
C PRO A 54 -16.65 2.93 15.09
N GLY A 55 -17.03 4.11 14.60
CA GLY A 55 -16.94 5.36 15.38
C GLY A 55 -15.54 5.98 15.43
N THR A 56 -14.58 5.45 14.67
CA THR A 56 -13.21 5.97 14.61
C THR A 56 -12.73 6.16 13.17
N ILE A 57 -11.52 6.72 13.01
CA ILE A 57 -10.83 6.83 11.71
C ILE A 57 -10.02 5.56 11.33
N GLN A 58 -9.85 4.64 12.29
CA GLN A 58 -9.00 3.46 12.19
C GLN A 58 -9.58 2.49 11.16
N ARG A 59 -8.80 2.23 10.11
CA ARG A 59 -9.24 1.41 8.98
C ARG A 59 -8.07 0.79 8.26
N ILE A 60 -8.18 -0.48 7.90
CA ILE A 60 -7.31 -1.15 6.95
C ILE A 60 -8.07 -1.35 5.64
N LYS A 61 -7.50 -0.87 4.53
CA LYS A 61 -8.13 -0.95 3.21
C LYS A 61 -7.15 -1.45 2.17
N ALA A 62 -7.65 -2.25 1.23
CA ALA A 62 -6.92 -2.71 0.06
C ALA A 62 -7.56 -2.15 -1.21
N LYS A 63 -6.78 -1.58 -2.13
CA LYS A 63 -7.30 -1.14 -3.43
C LYS A 63 -6.24 -1.25 -4.51
N THR A 64 -6.67 -1.26 -5.76
CA THR A 64 -5.75 -1.16 -6.88
C THR A 64 -5.19 0.26 -6.97
N ALA A 65 -3.89 0.40 -7.23
CA ALA A 65 -3.27 1.65 -7.63
C ALA A 65 -2.22 1.38 -8.70
N TRP A 66 -2.47 1.86 -9.92
CA TRP A 66 -1.53 1.77 -11.04
C TRP A 66 -1.10 3.16 -11.54
N ASN A 67 -1.71 4.23 -11.04
CA ASN A 67 -1.39 5.64 -11.32
C ASN A 67 -1.98 6.59 -10.26
N ALA A 68 -1.75 7.91 -10.43
CA ALA A 68 -2.26 8.94 -9.52
C ALA A 68 -3.80 8.92 -9.37
N ASP A 69 -4.54 8.76 -10.46
CA ASP A 69 -6.01 8.80 -10.43
C ASP A 69 -6.60 7.61 -9.66
N SER A 70 -6.03 6.41 -9.86
CA SER A 70 -6.45 5.21 -9.14
C SER A 70 -6.06 5.25 -7.66
N LEU A 71 -4.95 5.89 -7.28
CA LEU A 71 -4.59 6.05 -5.87
C LEU A 71 -5.48 7.08 -5.14
N ARG A 72 -5.84 8.18 -5.81
CA ARG A 72 -6.57 9.33 -5.25
C ARG A 72 -7.87 8.93 -4.52
N GLY A 73 -8.31 9.83 -3.63
CA GLY A 73 -9.61 9.74 -2.95
C GLY A 73 -9.57 9.01 -1.61
N ASP A 74 -8.37 8.76 -1.08
CA ASP A 74 -8.19 8.19 0.25
C ASP A 74 -7.01 8.83 0.97
N TRP A 75 -6.84 8.48 2.25
CA TRP A 75 -5.68 8.86 3.05
C TRP A 75 -5.27 7.74 4.00
N ALA A 76 -4.02 7.76 4.45
CA ALA A 76 -3.46 6.76 5.33
C ALA A 76 -2.39 7.35 6.27
N ASP A 77 -2.19 6.71 7.41
CA ASP A 77 -0.99 6.92 8.23
C ASP A 77 0.12 5.93 7.81
N LEU A 78 -0.25 4.78 7.22
CA LEU A 78 0.66 3.84 6.57
C LEU A 78 0.18 3.52 5.16
N LEU A 79 0.96 3.90 4.13
CA LEU A 79 0.72 3.53 2.74
C LEU A 79 1.68 2.42 2.32
N ILE A 80 1.15 1.29 1.89
CA ILE A 80 1.92 0.16 1.35
C ILE A 80 1.68 0.13 -0.16
N MET A 81 2.76 0.25 -0.93
CA MET A 81 2.75 0.15 -2.38
C MET A 81 3.47 -1.13 -2.80
N ASP A 82 2.69 -2.18 -3.01
CA ASP A 82 3.20 -3.46 -3.49
C ASP A 82 3.41 -3.43 -5.01
N GLU A 83 4.36 -4.23 -5.47
CA GLU A 83 4.88 -4.24 -6.84
C GLU A 83 5.05 -2.85 -7.44
N TYR A 84 5.68 -1.95 -6.68
CA TYR A 84 5.80 -0.54 -7.03
C TYR A 84 6.43 -0.31 -8.41
N GLN A 85 7.34 -1.20 -8.85
CA GLN A 85 7.93 -1.16 -10.20
C GLN A 85 6.93 -1.23 -11.36
N LEU A 86 5.73 -1.76 -11.13
CA LEU A 86 4.66 -1.83 -12.13
C LEU A 86 3.71 -0.62 -12.08
N THR A 87 3.78 0.17 -11.01
CA THR A 87 2.93 1.34 -10.80
C THR A 87 3.54 2.56 -11.47
N ASN A 88 2.70 3.44 -12.01
CA ASN A 88 3.18 4.73 -12.48
C ASN A 88 3.72 5.55 -11.30
N GLU A 89 4.93 6.07 -11.43
CA GLU A 89 5.61 6.78 -10.35
C GLU A 89 4.88 8.05 -9.86
N ASP A 90 3.97 8.62 -10.67
CA ASP A 90 3.10 9.73 -10.26
C ASP A 90 2.10 9.32 -9.17
N ALA A 91 1.78 8.03 -9.03
CA ALA A 91 0.98 7.54 -7.91
C ALA A 91 1.63 7.95 -6.58
N TRP A 92 2.95 7.78 -6.46
CA TRP A 92 3.69 8.26 -5.29
C TRP A 92 3.88 9.77 -5.33
N GLY A 93 4.51 10.30 -6.37
CA GLY A 93 4.99 11.69 -6.38
C GLY A 93 3.88 12.74 -6.32
N VAL A 94 2.72 12.46 -6.91
CA VAL A 94 1.60 13.42 -7.02
C VAL A 94 0.52 13.19 -5.97
N VAL A 95 0.40 11.97 -5.43
CA VAL A 95 -0.70 11.62 -4.52
C VAL A 95 -0.21 10.99 -3.21
N GLY A 96 0.58 9.92 -3.26
CA GLY A 96 1.03 9.21 -2.07
C GLY A 96 1.88 10.06 -1.13
N MET A 97 2.85 10.80 -1.65
CA MET A 97 3.73 11.66 -0.85
C MET A 97 2.94 12.82 -0.20
N PRO A 98 2.14 13.62 -0.93
CA PRO A 98 1.28 14.63 -0.30
C PRO A 98 0.32 14.05 0.75
N MET A 99 -0.30 12.90 0.47
CA MET A 99 -1.21 12.21 1.38
C MET A 99 -0.57 11.91 2.74
N LEU A 100 0.68 11.45 2.75
CA LEU A 100 1.38 11.11 3.99
C LEU A 100 1.98 12.33 4.69
N MET A 101 2.38 13.36 3.93
CA MET A 101 2.95 14.59 4.48
C MET A 101 1.99 15.27 5.45
N ASP A 102 0.69 15.32 5.11
CA ASP A 102 -0.36 15.89 5.96
C ASP A 102 -0.58 15.10 7.27
N ARG A 103 -0.12 13.84 7.32
CA ARG A 103 -0.36 12.90 8.41
C ARG A 103 0.89 12.53 9.21
N ASN A 104 2.05 13.03 8.78
CA ASN A 104 3.35 12.52 9.23
C ASN A 104 3.41 10.98 9.12
N GLY A 105 2.90 10.46 8.01
CA GLY A 105 2.71 9.04 7.77
C GLY A 105 3.94 8.35 7.18
N VAL A 106 3.87 7.02 7.10
CA VAL A 106 4.95 6.16 6.62
C VAL A 106 4.56 5.53 5.28
N ALA A 107 5.51 5.46 4.35
CA ALA A 107 5.39 4.70 3.12
C ALA A 107 6.25 3.43 3.19
N LEU A 108 5.69 2.31 2.74
CA LEU A 108 6.43 1.09 2.44
C LEU A 108 6.32 0.79 0.95
N PHE A 109 7.46 0.68 0.28
CA PHE A 109 7.54 0.27 -1.12
C PHE A 109 8.08 -1.16 -1.20
N ILE A 110 7.32 -2.06 -1.81
CA ILE A 110 7.76 -3.42 -2.12
C ILE A 110 7.94 -3.50 -3.63
N TYR A 111 9.09 -4.00 -4.08
CA TYR A 111 9.33 -4.17 -5.50
C TYR A 111 10.25 -5.35 -5.77
N THR A 112 10.11 -5.91 -6.96
CA THR A 112 11.04 -6.89 -7.52
C THR A 112 11.79 -6.23 -8.67
N PRO A 113 13.12 -6.43 -8.80
CA PRO A 113 13.87 -5.87 -9.92
C PRO A 113 13.23 -6.23 -11.27
N PRO A 114 13.09 -5.26 -12.19
CA PRO A 114 12.38 -5.47 -13.45
C PRO A 114 13.10 -6.53 -14.30
N SER A 115 12.32 -7.46 -14.85
CA SER A 115 12.74 -8.42 -15.88
C SER A 115 12.20 -8.01 -17.26
N LEU A 116 12.71 -8.63 -18.32
CA LEU A 116 12.17 -8.46 -19.68
C LEU A 116 10.65 -8.73 -19.79
N ARG A 117 10.10 -9.52 -18.85
CA ARG A 117 8.67 -9.85 -18.81
C ARG A 117 7.83 -8.77 -18.11
N SER A 118 8.37 -8.10 -17.10
CA SER A 118 7.65 -7.06 -16.35
C SER A 118 7.56 -5.73 -17.11
N THR A 119 8.45 -5.48 -18.08
CA THR A 119 8.45 -4.24 -18.87
C THR A 119 7.24 -4.08 -19.79
N GLY A 120 6.57 -5.17 -20.18
CA GLY A 120 5.38 -5.12 -21.03
C GLY A 120 4.06 -4.86 -20.29
N ILE A 121 4.06 -5.01 -18.96
CA ILE A 121 2.86 -4.92 -18.11
C ILE A 121 2.88 -3.65 -17.24
N SER A 122 4.09 -3.13 -16.94
CA SER A 122 4.27 -1.94 -16.12
C SER A 122 3.55 -0.71 -16.70
N LYS A 123 2.96 0.09 -15.81
CA LYS A 123 2.39 1.41 -16.10
C LYS A 123 3.38 2.54 -15.79
N ALA A 124 4.58 2.22 -15.34
CA ALA A 124 5.66 3.17 -15.09
C ALA A 124 6.12 3.83 -16.39
N ARG A 125 6.39 5.13 -16.35
CA ARG A 125 7.09 5.80 -17.46
C ARG A 125 8.58 5.52 -17.38
N ASP A 126 9.12 5.45 -16.17
CA ASP A 126 10.47 4.97 -15.89
C ASP A 126 10.42 3.57 -15.26
N PRO A 127 10.72 2.49 -16.03
CA PRO A 127 10.73 1.12 -15.51
C PRO A 127 11.72 0.89 -14.36
N ARG A 128 12.65 1.81 -14.12
CA ARG A 128 13.66 1.74 -13.05
C ARG A 128 13.33 2.62 -11.85
N HIS A 129 12.19 3.31 -11.82
CA HIS A 129 11.86 4.27 -10.76
C HIS A 129 11.92 3.64 -9.35
N ALA A 130 11.40 2.42 -9.17
CA ALA A 130 11.48 1.70 -7.88
C ALA A 130 12.93 1.39 -7.47
N ALA A 131 13.77 0.96 -8.42
CA ALA A 131 15.19 0.71 -8.15
C ALA A 131 15.98 2.00 -7.87
N LYS A 132 15.61 3.12 -8.50
CA LYS A 132 16.18 4.44 -8.20
C LYS A 132 15.77 4.90 -6.80
N LEU A 133 14.52 4.68 -6.41
CA LEU A 133 14.03 4.99 -5.07
C LEU A 133 14.76 4.15 -4.00
N PHE A 134 14.99 2.87 -4.27
CA PHE A 134 15.77 2.01 -3.38
C PHE A 134 17.19 2.55 -3.17
N LYS A 135 17.91 2.89 -4.25
CA LYS A 135 19.26 3.48 -4.17
C LYS A 135 19.27 4.83 -3.43
N TYR A 136 18.22 5.62 -3.61
CA TYR A 136 18.03 6.85 -2.86
C TYR A 136 17.88 6.54 -1.36
N ALA A 137 17.02 5.59 -1.01
CA ALA A 137 16.76 5.17 0.36
C ALA A 137 18.01 4.63 1.10
N GLU A 138 18.99 4.06 0.39
CA GLU A 138 20.25 3.60 0.99
C GLU A 138 21.15 4.73 1.52
N THR A 139 20.94 5.96 1.06
CA THR A 139 21.89 7.07 1.29
C THR A 139 21.26 8.29 1.97
N HIS A 140 19.96 8.26 2.27
CA HIS A 140 19.23 9.41 2.80
C HIS A 140 18.64 9.14 4.19
N GLU A 141 18.80 10.10 5.09
CA GLU A 141 18.20 10.05 6.42
C GLU A 141 16.66 9.98 6.34
N GLY A 142 16.04 9.26 7.28
CA GLY A 142 14.60 9.01 7.30
C GLY A 142 14.13 7.89 6.38
N TRP A 143 15.03 7.29 5.60
CA TRP A 143 14.76 6.11 4.78
C TRP A 143 15.38 4.85 5.36
N GLN A 144 14.75 3.71 5.05
CA GLN A 144 15.29 2.39 5.33
C GLN A 144 15.16 1.56 4.06
N ALA A 145 16.25 0.88 3.69
CA ALA A 145 16.32 -0.01 2.54
C ALA A 145 16.66 -1.41 3.02
N PHE A 146 15.86 -2.40 2.60
CA PHE A 146 16.03 -3.80 2.97
C PHE A 146 16.10 -4.66 1.71
N HIS A 147 17.09 -5.54 1.63
CA HIS A 147 17.24 -6.50 0.55
C HIS A 147 17.15 -7.92 1.11
N PHE A 148 16.31 -8.75 0.49
CA PHE A 148 16.11 -10.14 0.85
C PHE A 148 16.54 -11.02 -0.33
N THR A 149 17.41 -11.99 -0.07
CA THR A 149 17.94 -12.96 -1.05
C THR A 149 17.40 -14.36 -0.80
#